data_AF-A0AAV4P785-F1
#
_entry.id   AF-A0AAV4P785-F1
#
_cell.length_a   1.000
_cell.length_b   1.000
_cell.length_c   1.000
_cell.angle_alpha   90.00
_cell.angle_beta   90.00
_cell.angle_gamma   90.00
#
_symmetry.space_group_name_H-M   'P 1'
#
loop_
_entity.id
_entity.type
_entity.pdbx_description
1 polymer ?
#
loop_
_entity_poly.entity_id
_entity_poly.type
_entity_poly.pdbx_seq_one_letter_code
_entity_poly.pdbx_strand_id
1 'polypeptide(L)'
;MIGGLHGDLFHQERLLLNLVGVKIKLIRSKPEFCLQGNAGYKVVLEKINLLVRKVRVSPGVILGHAKALENDTAKYPLNRVLCKVYSVPRGSMSFVQDNIFVGQMPKRIIVGCVDNDAFHGTFEKSPFEFKHYHMNFIGIYVDGQPKPHAPLELNFDKNNYIKGYRSFFSGTEKIGHDQGLFISREDYIK
;
A
#
# COMPACT_ATOMS: atom_id res chain seq x y z
N MET A 1 -13.70 1.34 15.76
CA MET A 1 -12.99 1.64 14.49
C MET A 1 -13.93 1.29 13.34
N ILE A 2 -14.19 2.23 12.44
CA ILE A 2 -15.02 2.01 11.23
C ILE A 2 -14.15 2.43 10.05
N GLY A 3 -14.05 1.59 9.03
CA GLY A 3 -13.22 1.85 7.86
C GLY A 3 -13.58 0.91 6.71
N GLY A 4 -13.22 1.31 5.49
CA GLY A 4 -13.36 0.46 4.32
C GLY A 4 -12.43 -0.75 4.39
N LEU A 5 -12.84 -1.87 3.78
CA LEU A 5 -11.96 -3.02 3.61
C LEU A 5 -10.88 -2.68 2.59
N HIS A 6 -9.62 -2.68 3.04
CA HIS A 6 -8.47 -2.39 2.19
C HIS A 6 -8.12 -3.60 1.31
N GLY A 7 -8.79 -3.71 0.16
CA GLY A 7 -8.52 -4.74 -0.84
C GLY A 7 -8.69 -4.20 -2.26
N ASP A 8 -7.90 -4.69 -3.21
CA ASP A 8 -7.81 -4.15 -4.58
C ASP A 8 -9.18 -3.96 -5.27
N LEU A 9 -10.11 -4.92 -5.07
CA LEU A 9 -11.45 -4.87 -5.66
C LEU A 9 -12.34 -3.76 -5.08
N PHE A 10 -12.10 -3.37 -3.82
CA PHE A 10 -12.93 -2.40 -3.09
C PHE A 10 -12.45 -0.95 -3.28
N HIS A 11 -11.32 -0.73 -3.95
CA HIS A 11 -10.79 0.59 -4.25
C HIS A 11 -11.31 1.20 -5.57
N GLN A 12 -12.16 0.49 -6.31
CA GLN A 12 -12.82 1.02 -7.52
C GLN A 12 -14.25 1.48 -7.22
N GLU A 13 -14.76 2.37 -8.06
CA GLU A 13 -16.11 2.96 -7.91
C GLU A 13 -17.23 2.06 -8.45
N ARG A 14 -16.91 0.98 -9.17
CA ARG A 14 -17.95 0.12 -9.77
C ARG A 14 -18.60 -0.75 -8.72
N LEU A 15 -19.93 -0.78 -8.75
CA LEU A 15 -20.72 -1.69 -7.93
C LEU A 15 -20.62 -3.13 -8.47
N LEU A 16 -20.68 -4.08 -7.54
CA LEU A 16 -20.80 -5.49 -7.90
C LEU A 16 -22.18 -5.77 -8.49
N LEU A 17 -22.22 -6.61 -9.54
CA LEU A 17 -23.46 -7.06 -10.14
C LEU A 17 -24.31 -7.83 -9.15
N ASN A 18 -25.62 -7.81 -9.38
CA ASN A 18 -26.56 -8.57 -8.57
C ASN A 18 -26.31 -10.09 -8.76
N LEU A 19 -26.66 -10.88 -7.74
CA LEU A 19 -26.52 -12.34 -7.72
C LEU A 19 -25.07 -12.87 -7.81
N VAL A 20 -24.07 -12.02 -7.55
CA VAL A 20 -22.67 -12.46 -7.41
C VAL A 20 -22.38 -12.78 -5.93
N GLY A 21 -22.03 -14.03 -5.65
CA GLY A 21 -21.59 -14.45 -4.31
C GLY A 21 -20.20 -13.90 -3.99
N VAL A 22 -20.06 -13.15 -2.90
CA VAL A 22 -18.77 -12.62 -2.44
C VAL A 22 -18.41 -13.28 -1.11
N LYS A 23 -17.23 -13.90 -1.05
CA LYS A 23 -16.67 -14.47 0.17
C LYS A 23 -15.46 -13.65 0.60
N ILE A 24 -15.55 -13.03 1.78
CA ILE A 24 -14.47 -12.26 2.37
C ILE A 24 -13.90 -13.06 3.55
N LYS A 25 -12.62 -13.38 3.51
CA LYS A 25 -11.90 -14.04 4.60
C LYS A 25 -10.94 -13.04 5.24
N LEU A 26 -11.20 -12.68 6.50
CA LEU A 26 -10.32 -11.84 7.29
C LEU A 26 -9.49 -12.73 8.21
N ILE A 27 -8.16 -12.64 8.12
CA ILE A 27 -7.23 -13.39 8.96
C ILE A 27 -6.58 -12.38 9.89
N ARG A 28 -6.69 -12.61 11.19
CA ARG A 28 -6.08 -11.74 12.19
C ARG A 28 -4.57 -11.96 12.23
N SER A 29 -3.80 -10.88 12.20
CA SER A 29 -2.36 -10.92 12.45
C SER A 29 -2.06 -11.31 13.90
N LYS A 30 -0.83 -11.75 14.16
CA LYS A 30 -0.40 -12.15 15.49
C LYS A 30 -0.38 -10.96 16.46
N PRO A 31 -0.60 -11.15 17.78
CA PRO A 31 -0.57 -10.07 18.77
C PRO A 31 0.71 -9.24 18.73
N GLU A 32 1.87 -9.87 18.52
CA GLU A 32 3.19 -9.24 18.45
C GLU A 32 3.32 -8.29 17.26
N PHE A 33 2.50 -8.45 16.23
CA PHE A 33 2.48 -7.56 15.07
C PHE A 33 1.50 -6.39 15.26
N CYS A 34 0.40 -6.59 15.99
CA CYS A 34 -0.67 -5.61 16.13
C CYS A 34 -0.58 -4.74 17.38
N LEU A 35 0.20 -5.15 18.38
CA LEU A 35 0.30 -4.49 19.68
C LEU A 35 1.74 -4.06 19.93
N GLN A 36 1.90 -2.81 20.38
CA GLN A 36 3.15 -2.29 20.91
C GLN A 36 2.96 -2.05 22.42
N GLY A 37 3.85 -2.60 23.25
CA GLY A 37 3.77 -2.52 24.71
C GLY A 37 4.41 -3.71 25.41
N ASN A 38 3.84 -4.09 26.55
CA ASN A 38 4.33 -5.23 27.32
C ASN A 38 3.78 -6.55 26.78
N ALA A 39 4.54 -7.63 26.98
CA ALA A 39 4.06 -8.98 26.68
C ALA A 39 2.85 -9.37 27.55
N GLY A 40 2.04 -10.30 27.06
CA GLY A 40 0.91 -10.89 27.80
C GLY A 40 -0.47 -10.32 27.46
N TYR A 41 -0.55 -9.27 26.64
CA TYR A 41 -1.82 -8.75 26.14
C TYR A 41 -2.24 -9.46 24.84
N LYS A 42 -3.54 -9.68 24.69
CA LYS A 42 -4.14 -10.25 23.48
C LYS A 42 -5.26 -9.35 22.97
N VAL A 43 -5.36 -9.23 21.66
CA VAL A 43 -6.50 -8.58 21.01
C VAL A 43 -7.63 -9.60 20.85
N VAL A 44 -8.78 -9.31 21.46
CA VAL A 44 -10.02 -10.07 21.27
C VAL A 44 -10.99 -9.20 20.46
N LEU A 45 -11.50 -9.76 19.37
CA LEU A 45 -12.52 -9.10 18.55
C LEU A 45 -13.89 -9.56 19.03
N GLU A 46 -14.60 -8.72 19.77
CA GLU A 46 -15.91 -9.07 20.33
C GLU A 46 -17.02 -9.04 19.28
N LYS A 47 -17.02 -8.02 18.43
CA LYS A 47 -18.04 -7.82 17.40
C LYS A 47 -17.42 -7.29 16.11
N ILE A 48 -17.71 -7.95 15.00
CA ILE A 48 -17.29 -7.54 13.66
C ILE A 48 -18.57 -7.42 12.82
N ASN A 49 -18.88 -6.22 12.34
CA ASN A 49 -20.02 -5.98 11.46
C ASN A 49 -19.51 -5.51 10.10
N LEU A 50 -20.04 -6.09 9.02
CA LEU A 50 -19.79 -5.62 7.66
C LEU A 50 -21.02 -4.85 7.17
N LEU A 51 -20.84 -3.56 6.89
CA LEU A 51 -21.87 -2.72 6.30
C LEU A 51 -21.64 -2.65 4.78
N VAL A 52 -22.62 -3.08 4.00
CA VAL A 52 -22.54 -3.10 2.53
C VAL A 52 -23.62 -2.20 1.96
N ARG A 53 -23.23 -1.32 1.02
CA ARG A 53 -24.17 -0.49 0.27
C ARG A 53 -24.84 -1.31 -0.84
N LYS A 54 -26.16 -1.43 -0.79
CA LYS A 54 -26.97 -2.01 -1.87
C LYS A 54 -27.71 -0.90 -2.60
N VAL A 55 -27.64 -0.90 -3.94
CA VAL A 55 -28.30 0.10 -4.79
C VAL A 55 -29.47 -0.55 -5.52
N ARG A 56 -30.63 0.11 -5.55
CA ARG A 56 -31.75 -0.26 -6.39
C ARG A 56 -31.59 0.43 -7.74
N VAL A 57 -31.50 -0.36 -8.80
CA VAL A 57 -31.40 0.12 -10.19
C VAL A 57 -32.75 -0.02 -10.89
N SER A 58 -32.99 0.77 -11.93
CA SER A 58 -34.23 0.70 -12.69
C SER A 58 -34.35 -0.64 -13.45
N PRO A 59 -35.56 -1.16 -13.70
CA PRO A 59 -35.74 -2.43 -14.41
C PRO A 59 -35.08 -2.47 -15.80
N GLY A 60 -35.09 -1.34 -16.53
CA GLY A 60 -34.44 -1.23 -17.83
C GLY A 60 -32.92 -1.44 -17.77
N VAL A 61 -32.26 -0.95 -16.71
CA VAL A 61 -30.82 -1.16 -16.49
C VAL A 61 -30.52 -2.63 -16.17
N ILE A 62 -31.38 -3.29 -15.38
CA ILE A 62 -31.24 -4.72 -15.06
C ILE A 62 -31.34 -5.55 -16.35
N LEU A 63 -32.34 -5.29 -17.19
CA LEU A 63 -32.52 -5.99 -18.47
C LEU A 63 -31.36 -5.72 -19.42
N GLY A 64 -30.87 -4.47 -19.47
CA GLY A 64 -29.69 -4.10 -20.25
C GLY A 64 -28.44 -4.85 -19.81
N HIS A 65 -28.20 -4.97 -18.50
CA HIS A 65 -27.10 -5.79 -17.98
C HIS A 65 -27.26 -7.27 -18.32
N ALA A 66 -28.46 -7.85 -18.22
CA ALA A 66 -28.69 -9.25 -18.59
C ALA A 66 -28.34 -9.52 -20.07
N LYS A 67 -28.82 -8.68 -21.00
CA LYS A 67 -28.49 -8.79 -22.43
C LYS A 67 -27.01 -8.57 -22.73
N ALA A 68 -26.36 -7.65 -22.02
CA ALA A 68 -24.92 -7.43 -22.19
C ALA A 68 -24.10 -8.64 -21.72
N LEU A 69 -24.52 -9.28 -20.63
CA LEU A 69 -23.84 -10.45 -20.05
C LEU A 69 -23.99 -11.72 -20.89
N GLU A 70 -24.97 -11.79 -21.79
CA GLU A 70 -25.07 -12.85 -22.81
C GLU A 70 -23.93 -12.77 -23.83
N ASN A 71 -23.39 -11.57 -24.07
CA ASN A 71 -22.42 -11.31 -25.14
C ASN A 71 -20.99 -11.04 -24.62
N ASP A 72 -20.84 -10.38 -23.47
CA ASP A 72 -19.53 -10.06 -22.88
C ASP A 72 -19.55 -10.21 -21.35
N THR A 73 -18.37 -10.42 -20.78
CA THR A 73 -18.18 -10.56 -19.34
C THR A 73 -18.12 -9.21 -18.63
N ALA A 74 -18.54 -9.19 -17.36
CA ALA A 74 -18.38 -8.02 -16.51
C ALA A 74 -16.89 -7.77 -16.21
N LYS A 75 -16.37 -6.62 -16.65
CA LYS A 75 -14.98 -6.22 -16.44
C LYS A 75 -14.87 -5.27 -15.26
N TYR A 76 -14.05 -5.64 -14.28
CA TYR A 76 -13.72 -4.81 -13.12
C TYR A 76 -12.24 -4.42 -13.18
N PRO A 77 -11.92 -3.13 -13.42
CA PRO A 77 -10.53 -2.67 -13.40
C PRO A 77 -9.97 -2.82 -11.98
N LEU A 78 -8.78 -3.42 -11.87
CA LEU A 78 -8.09 -3.63 -10.60
C LEU A 78 -6.75 -2.90 -10.61
N ASN A 79 -6.57 -2.01 -9.63
CA ASN A 79 -5.25 -1.48 -9.30
C ASN A 79 -4.64 -2.39 -8.22
N ARG A 80 -3.81 -3.34 -8.63
CA ARG A 80 -3.20 -4.30 -7.71
C ARG A 80 -2.09 -3.67 -6.89
N VAL A 81 -2.11 -3.89 -5.58
CA VAL A 81 -1.01 -3.54 -4.69
C VAL A 81 -0.17 -4.79 -4.42
N LEU A 82 1.10 -4.75 -4.80
CA LEU A 82 2.04 -5.85 -4.58
C LEU A 82 3.17 -5.40 -3.67
N CYS A 83 3.41 -6.14 -2.59
CA CYS A 83 4.52 -5.92 -1.68
C CYS A 83 5.61 -6.96 -1.96
N LYS A 84 6.84 -6.48 -2.21
CA LYS A 84 8.04 -7.32 -2.27
C LYS A 84 8.96 -6.94 -1.13
N VAL A 85 9.45 -7.94 -0.42
CA VAL A 85 10.26 -7.77 0.78
C VAL A 85 11.64 -8.35 0.52
N TYR A 86 12.66 -7.57 0.85
CA TYR A 86 14.06 -7.94 0.71
C TYR A 86 14.77 -7.69 2.04
N SER A 87 15.66 -8.61 2.42
CA SER A 87 16.48 -8.46 3.62
C SER A 87 17.83 -7.87 3.23
N VAL A 88 18.18 -6.72 3.82
CA VAL A 88 19.48 -6.07 3.62
C VAL A 88 20.36 -6.39 4.83
N PRO A 89 21.53 -7.03 4.65
CA PRO A 89 22.43 -7.34 5.76
C PRO A 89 22.97 -6.08 6.43
N ARG A 90 23.23 -6.19 7.74
CA ARG A 90 23.85 -5.10 8.50
C ARG A 90 25.26 -4.81 7.97
N GLY A 91 25.56 -3.54 7.75
CA GLY A 91 26.86 -3.08 7.24
C GLY A 91 26.95 -3.02 5.71
N SER A 92 25.92 -3.45 4.98
CA SER A 92 25.83 -3.26 3.54
C SER A 92 25.69 -1.77 3.19
N MET A 93 26.58 -1.26 2.35
CA MET A 93 26.55 0.13 1.85
C MET A 93 25.76 0.27 0.55
N SER A 94 25.57 -0.82 -0.18
CA SER A 94 24.78 -0.86 -1.41
C SER A 94 23.91 -2.10 -1.43
N PHE A 95 22.71 -1.95 -2.01
CA PHE A 95 21.77 -3.03 -2.25
C PHE A 95 21.17 -2.81 -3.64
N VAL A 96 21.33 -3.80 -4.51
CA VAL A 96 20.81 -3.78 -5.87
C VAL A 96 19.98 -5.04 -6.07
N GLN A 97 18.76 -4.88 -6.55
CA GLN A 97 17.86 -5.98 -6.82
C GLN A 97 17.33 -5.86 -8.24
N ASP A 98 17.70 -6.81 -9.08
CA ASP A 98 17.20 -6.91 -10.44
C ASP A 98 15.84 -7.61 -10.49
N ASN A 99 15.09 -7.34 -11.55
CA ASN A 99 13.83 -8.00 -11.87
C ASN A 99 12.78 -7.91 -10.73
N ILE A 100 12.71 -6.75 -10.06
CA ILE A 100 11.75 -6.49 -8.98
C ILE A 100 10.32 -6.71 -9.48
N PHE A 101 9.96 -6.34 -10.71
CA PHE A 101 8.67 -6.69 -11.29
C PHE A 101 8.88 -7.23 -12.70
N VAL A 102 8.32 -8.39 -12.99
CA VAL A 102 8.40 -9.04 -14.31
C VAL A 102 7.01 -9.02 -14.94
N GLY A 103 6.91 -8.54 -16.17
CA GLY A 103 5.66 -8.41 -16.90
C GLY A 103 4.96 -7.08 -16.65
N GLN A 104 3.96 -7.06 -15.76
CA GLN A 104 3.20 -5.82 -15.50
C GLN A 104 4.04 -4.80 -14.74
N MET A 105 4.28 -3.66 -15.38
CA MET A 105 5.01 -2.55 -14.78
C MET A 105 4.14 -1.81 -13.74
N PRO A 106 4.64 -1.59 -12.52
CA PRO A 106 3.90 -0.83 -11.53
C PRO A 106 3.80 0.64 -11.95
N LYS A 107 2.65 1.26 -11.69
CA LYS A 107 2.45 2.71 -11.87
C LYS A 107 3.15 3.54 -10.79
N ARG A 108 3.37 2.95 -9.62
CA ARG A 108 3.91 3.58 -8.42
C ARG A 108 4.73 2.59 -7.64
N ILE A 109 5.89 3.03 -7.17
CA ILE A 109 6.75 2.25 -6.25
C ILE A 109 6.87 3.07 -4.97
N ILE A 110 6.59 2.42 -3.84
CA ILE A 110 6.84 2.96 -2.51
C ILE A 110 7.91 2.09 -1.89
N VAL A 111 8.99 2.72 -1.44
CA VAL A 111 10.08 2.06 -0.74
C VAL A 111 10.00 2.47 0.72
N GLY A 112 10.02 1.48 1.61
CA GLY A 112 10.08 1.68 3.05
C GLY A 112 11.05 0.68 3.65
N CYS A 113 11.82 1.12 4.65
CA CYS A 113 12.74 0.28 5.37
C CYS A 113 12.26 0.17 6.82
N VAL A 114 12.34 -1.02 7.38
CA VAL A 114 11.90 -1.35 8.74
C VAL A 114 12.86 -2.39 9.32
N ASP A 115 12.99 -2.42 10.63
CA ASP A 115 13.84 -3.44 11.26
C ASP A 115 13.25 -4.84 10.99
N ASN A 116 14.11 -5.84 10.83
CA ASN A 116 13.67 -7.20 10.51
C ASN A 116 12.82 -7.82 11.65
N ASP A 117 13.17 -7.56 12.90
CA ASP A 117 12.40 -7.98 14.07
C ASP A 117 11.03 -7.29 14.13
N ALA A 118 10.97 -5.98 13.86
CA ALA A 118 9.72 -5.24 13.75
C ALA A 118 8.82 -5.77 12.64
N PHE A 119 9.37 -6.11 11.47
CA PHE A 119 8.62 -6.70 10.35
C PHE A 119 7.98 -8.06 10.71
N HIS A 120 8.70 -8.91 11.44
CA HIS A 120 8.15 -10.19 11.92
C HIS A 120 7.18 -10.05 13.09
N GLY A 121 7.22 -8.92 13.79
CA GLY A 121 6.35 -8.57 14.92
C GLY A 121 7.05 -8.81 16.26
N THR A 122 7.18 -7.75 17.05
CA THR A 122 7.64 -7.79 18.44
C THR A 122 6.80 -6.80 19.25
N PHE A 123 6.64 -7.03 20.55
CA PHE A 123 5.88 -6.08 21.38
C PHE A 123 6.60 -4.74 21.57
N GLU A 124 7.92 -4.70 21.40
CA GLU A 124 8.72 -3.49 21.60
C GLU A 124 8.70 -2.55 20.39
N LYS A 125 8.67 -3.12 19.17
CA LYS A 125 8.78 -2.37 17.92
C LYS A 125 7.56 -2.54 17.02
N SER A 126 7.20 -1.46 16.32
CA SER A 126 6.09 -1.48 15.37
C SER A 126 6.56 -1.77 13.94
N PRO A 127 5.89 -2.67 13.19
CA PRO A 127 6.14 -2.88 11.76
C PRO A 127 5.79 -1.66 10.90
N PHE A 128 5.07 -0.68 11.46
CA PHE A 128 4.68 0.56 10.78
C PHE A 128 5.62 1.73 11.08
N GLU A 129 6.66 1.51 11.88
CA GLU A 129 7.71 2.48 12.16
C GLU A 129 8.82 2.35 11.12
N PHE A 130 8.63 3.04 9.99
CA PHE A 130 9.61 3.07 8.92
C PHE A 130 10.77 4.00 9.31
N LYS A 131 12.00 3.55 9.05
CA LYS A 131 13.22 4.29 9.35
C LYS A 131 14.01 4.53 8.07
N HIS A 132 14.74 5.63 8.02
CA HIS A 132 15.51 6.01 6.83
C HIS A 132 16.90 5.34 6.76
N TYR A 133 17.46 4.86 7.88
CA TYR A 133 18.79 4.21 7.99
C TYR A 133 19.94 4.96 7.30
N HIS A 134 19.92 6.28 7.35
CA HIS A 134 20.87 7.17 6.65
C HIS A 134 21.03 6.87 5.15
N MET A 135 19.99 6.35 4.50
CA MET A 135 19.98 6.10 3.07
C MET A 135 20.31 7.39 2.31
N ASN A 136 21.33 7.33 1.46
CA ASN A 136 21.84 8.51 0.76
C ASN A 136 21.48 8.53 -0.74
N PHE A 137 21.10 7.39 -1.31
CA PHE A 137 20.87 7.25 -2.73
C PHE A 137 19.81 6.17 -3.02
N ILE A 138 18.84 6.50 -3.88
CA ILE A 138 17.87 5.55 -4.43
C ILE A 138 17.79 5.76 -5.95
N GLY A 139 18.12 4.71 -6.69
CA GLY A 139 17.90 4.64 -8.14
C GLY A 139 16.89 3.54 -8.45
N ILE A 140 15.89 3.85 -9.29
CA ILE A 140 14.98 2.87 -9.87
C ILE A 140 15.24 2.85 -11.37
N TYR A 141 15.37 1.67 -11.95
CA TYR A 141 15.71 1.49 -13.37
C TYR A 141 14.63 0.65 -14.04
N VAL A 142 14.27 1.06 -15.25
CA VAL A 142 13.37 0.33 -16.15
C VAL A 142 14.15 0.09 -17.43
N ASP A 143 14.40 -1.18 -17.76
CA ASP A 143 15.18 -1.59 -18.93
C ASP A 143 16.53 -0.85 -19.05
N GLY A 144 17.22 -0.70 -17.91
CA GLY A 144 18.51 -0.01 -17.80
C GLY A 144 18.43 1.53 -17.78
N GLN A 145 17.25 2.12 -17.99
CA GLN A 145 17.06 3.57 -17.95
C GLN A 145 16.57 4.03 -16.57
N PRO A 146 17.20 5.06 -15.95
CA PRO A 146 16.76 5.55 -14.65
C PRO A 146 15.37 6.22 -14.72
N LYS A 147 14.54 5.93 -13.72
CA LYS A 147 13.20 6.49 -13.54
C LYS A 147 12.98 6.89 -12.09
N PRO A 148 12.78 8.18 -11.76
CA PRO A 148 12.88 9.36 -12.64
C PRO A 148 14.32 9.59 -13.17
N HIS A 149 14.48 10.49 -14.17
CA HIS A 149 15.75 10.69 -14.92
C HIS A 149 16.97 10.95 -14.01
N ALA A 150 16.74 11.56 -12.85
CA ALA A 150 17.74 11.70 -11.80
C ALA A 150 17.37 10.78 -10.62
N PRO A 151 18.30 9.94 -10.14
CA PRO A 151 18.14 9.23 -8.87
C PRO A 151 17.86 10.18 -7.71
N LEU A 152 17.25 9.66 -6.65
CA LEU A 152 17.02 10.42 -5.44
C LEU A 152 18.28 10.38 -4.57
N GLU A 153 18.98 11.51 -4.51
CA GLU A 153 20.02 11.77 -3.54
C GLU A 153 19.41 12.35 -2.26
N LEU A 154 19.72 11.75 -1.13
CA LEU A 154 19.18 12.08 0.18
C LEU A 154 20.34 12.34 1.15
N ASN A 155 20.20 13.33 2.01
CA ASN A 155 21.08 13.52 3.15
C ASN A 155 20.25 14.08 4.32
N PHE A 156 19.98 13.23 5.30
CA PHE A 156 19.13 13.56 6.43
C PHE A 156 19.82 14.55 7.39
N ASP A 157 21.13 14.42 7.59
CA ASP A 157 21.92 15.29 8.48
C ASP A 157 22.01 16.73 7.97
N LYS A 158 22.11 16.92 6.65
CA LYS A 158 22.16 18.23 5.98
C LYS A 158 20.79 18.77 5.59
N ASN A 159 19.70 18.16 6.06
CA ASN A 159 18.33 18.49 5.68
C ASN A 159 18.02 18.41 4.16
N ASN A 160 18.82 17.66 3.40
CA ASN A 160 18.64 17.45 1.97
C ASN A 160 17.83 16.19 1.69
N TYR A 161 16.58 16.15 2.18
CA TYR A 161 15.62 15.07 1.95
C TYR A 161 14.32 15.57 1.29
N ILE A 162 14.23 16.87 0.99
CA ILE A 162 13.03 17.52 0.43
C ILE A 162 12.62 16.88 -0.91
N LYS A 163 13.59 16.46 -1.74
CA LYS A 163 13.30 15.74 -2.98
C LYS A 163 12.61 14.40 -2.71
N GLY A 164 13.04 13.66 -1.69
CA GLY A 164 12.39 12.43 -1.22
C GLY A 164 10.99 12.69 -0.67
N TYR A 165 10.82 13.69 0.20
CA TYR A 165 9.50 14.04 0.73
C TYR A 165 8.53 14.51 -0.37
N ARG A 166 9.01 15.30 -1.34
CA ARG A 166 8.21 15.72 -2.50
C ARG A 166 7.83 14.53 -3.39
N SER A 167 8.69 13.52 -3.52
CA SER A 167 8.39 12.33 -4.34
C SER A 167 7.20 11.55 -3.77
N PHE A 168 6.99 11.56 -2.45
CA PHE A 168 5.79 11.00 -1.82
C PHE A 168 4.51 11.74 -2.24
N PHE A 169 4.54 13.08 -2.29
CA PHE A 169 3.40 13.87 -2.75
C PHE A 169 3.09 13.62 -4.22
N SER A 170 4.11 13.66 -5.09
CA SER A 170 3.91 13.41 -6.52
C SER A 170 3.49 11.98 -6.79
N GLY A 171 4.09 11.04 -6.06
CA GLY A 171 3.80 9.61 -6.19
C GLY A 171 2.36 9.31 -5.84
N THR A 172 1.82 9.89 -4.77
CA THR A 172 0.44 9.65 -4.30
C THR A 172 -0.64 10.39 -5.08
N GLU A 173 -0.29 11.14 -6.13
CA GLU A 173 -1.22 11.95 -6.93
C GLU A 173 -1.97 13.01 -6.10
N LYS A 174 -1.44 13.37 -4.93
CA LYS A 174 -2.03 14.38 -4.03
C LYS A 174 -1.53 15.79 -4.30
N ILE A 175 -0.55 15.97 -5.19
CA ILE A 175 -0.10 17.30 -5.59
C ILE A 175 -1.26 18.06 -6.24
N GLY A 176 -1.58 19.23 -5.71
CA GLY A 176 -2.63 20.11 -6.23
C GLY A 176 -4.04 19.76 -5.74
N HIS A 177 -4.20 18.73 -4.90
CA HIS A 177 -5.45 18.43 -4.21
C HIS A 177 -5.44 19.05 -2.81
N ASP A 178 -6.61 19.40 -2.29
CA ASP A 178 -6.80 19.87 -0.90
C ASP A 178 -6.74 18.70 0.11
N GLN A 179 -5.74 17.84 -0.06
CA GLN A 179 -5.53 16.66 0.75
C GLN A 179 -4.03 16.51 1.07
N GLY A 180 -3.72 16.53 2.35
CA GLY A 180 -2.35 16.31 2.83
C GLY A 180 -1.89 14.85 2.73
N LEU A 181 -0.58 14.69 2.95
CA LEU A 181 -0.05 13.43 3.46
C LEU A 181 -0.28 13.41 4.97
N PHE A 182 -0.67 12.26 5.52
CA PHE A 182 -0.72 12.04 6.98
C PHE A 182 0.67 11.91 7.61
N ILE A 183 1.72 12.25 6.86
CA ILE A 183 3.12 12.24 7.27
C ILE A 183 3.62 13.66 7.07
N SER A 184 3.98 14.33 8.16
CA SER A 184 4.56 15.66 8.10
C SER A 184 6.02 15.60 7.67
N ARG A 185 6.60 16.76 7.34
CA ARG A 185 8.04 16.86 7.06
C ARG A 185 8.89 16.44 8.26
N GLU A 186 8.43 16.73 9.47
CA GLU A 186 9.13 16.38 10.71
C GLU A 186 9.07 14.87 10.96
N ASP A 187 7.93 14.25 10.66
CA ASP A 187 7.78 12.80 10.78
C ASP A 187 8.56 12.03 9.72
N TYR A 188 8.86 12.66 8.57
CA TYR A 188 9.65 12.03 7.51
C TYR A 188 11.14 11.84 7.86
N ILE A 189 11.65 12.60 8.82
CA ILE A 189 13.08 12.55 9.22
C ILE A 189 13.31 11.61 10.41
N LYS A 190 12.24 11.27 11.14
CA LYS A 190 12.29 10.33 12.27
C LYS A 190 12.55 8.92 11.76
#